data_AF-A0A812KMY2-F1
#
_entry.id   AF-A0A812KMY2-F1
#
_cell.length_a   1.000
_cell.length_b   1.000
_cell.length_c   1.000
_cell.angle_alpha   90.00
_cell.angle_beta   90.00
_cell.angle_gamma   90.00
#
_symmetry.space_group_name_H-M   'P 1'
#
loop_
_entity.id
_entity.type
_entity.pdbx_description
1 polymer ?
#
loop_
_entity_poly.entity_id
_entity_poly.type
_entity_poly.pdbx_seq_one_letter_code
_entity_poly.pdbx_strand_id
1 'polypeptide(L)'
;MRPEQAPPRSTRMFSAFARSRNRDTKSLTTPQQEFSRLVGLAQDLQVDLVVLGGDIVNFPSNQTVTWVLEQLRTAGTSFVYTSGNHDWLLEGQQGASSYDAARIPELASTLRPFYEQSLSNGGSCYMSLGDWSRPGAGILYGCTMVKGLLLLFIDNSNYQVDADQLEFTRLQVESASKDTPIVILLHIPLMLPGATLAAKELCGHAQWGAATDTLWQVEGRPRWPAGNLQSTLDFRDLLQAKAAPSGPVVAVLSGHTHEDAVVSLSLPADACEPSGRSWTVRSEGGREKTQEVSAALQYTTHTAAEGAYRVLTIY
;
A
#
# COMPACT_ATOMS: atom_id res chain seq x y z
N MET A 1 -5.70 15.37 -44.88
CA MET A 1 -5.32 14.42 -43.80
C MET A 1 -5.94 14.96 -42.51
N ARG A 2 -6.77 14.19 -41.81
CA ARG A 2 -7.15 14.57 -40.44
C ARG A 2 -5.88 14.49 -39.60
N PRO A 3 -5.60 15.45 -38.71
CA PRO A 3 -4.53 15.25 -37.75
C PRO A 3 -4.87 13.99 -36.95
N GLU A 4 -3.94 13.05 -36.87
CA GLU A 4 -4.02 11.96 -35.90
C GLU A 4 -4.26 12.60 -34.53
N GLN A 5 -5.43 12.34 -33.95
CA GLN A 5 -5.70 12.74 -32.58
C GLN A 5 -4.68 12.00 -31.72
N ALA A 6 -3.90 12.75 -30.93
CA ALA A 6 -3.04 12.14 -29.93
C ALA A 6 -3.88 11.15 -29.09
N PRO A 7 -3.37 9.94 -28.81
CA PRO A 7 -4.12 8.95 -28.06
C PRO A 7 -4.60 9.54 -26.72
N PRO A 8 -5.78 9.13 -26.21
CA PRO A 8 -6.28 9.58 -24.92
C PRO A 8 -5.19 9.44 -23.85
N ARG A 9 -5.04 10.42 -22.96
CA ARG A 9 -3.99 10.37 -21.92
C ARG A 9 -4.08 9.12 -21.03
N SER A 10 -5.28 8.55 -20.88
CA SER A 10 -5.53 7.28 -20.20
C SER A 10 -4.96 6.03 -20.90
N THR A 11 -4.51 6.12 -22.16
CA THR A 11 -3.97 4.96 -22.91
C THR A 11 -2.79 4.31 -22.19
N ARG A 12 -1.96 5.09 -21.49
CA ARG A 12 -0.83 4.58 -20.70
C ARG A 12 -1.30 3.65 -19.59
N MET A 13 -2.28 4.10 -18.81
CA MET A 13 -2.90 3.29 -17.76
C MET A 13 -3.49 2.00 -18.35
N PHE A 14 -4.33 2.10 -19.39
CA PHE A 14 -4.94 0.92 -20.01
C PHE A 14 -3.91 -0.07 -20.55
N SER A 15 -2.83 0.42 -21.16
CA SER A 15 -1.79 -0.42 -21.74
C SER A 15 -1.03 -1.23 -20.69
N ALA A 16 -0.90 -0.73 -19.46
CA ALA A 16 -0.27 -1.46 -18.36
C ALA A 16 -0.99 -2.78 -18.00
N PHE A 17 -2.27 -2.93 -18.39
CA PHE A 17 -3.07 -4.12 -18.09
C PHE A 17 -3.29 -5.04 -19.29
N ALA A 18 -2.82 -4.66 -20.47
CA ALA A 18 -3.14 -5.39 -21.71
C ALA A 18 -2.38 -6.72 -21.82
N ARG A 19 -1.08 -6.71 -21.53
CA ARG A 19 -0.19 -7.88 -21.58
C ARG A 19 0.95 -7.68 -20.60
N SER A 20 1.36 -8.77 -19.98
CA SER A 20 2.51 -8.81 -19.09
C SER A 20 3.36 -10.04 -19.42
N ARG A 21 4.49 -10.19 -18.73
CA ARG A 21 5.27 -11.42 -18.73
C ARG A 21 5.49 -11.84 -17.29
N ASN A 22 5.24 -13.11 -17.02
CA ASN A 22 5.55 -13.66 -15.71
C ASN A 22 7.07 -13.54 -15.47
N ARG A 23 7.44 -13.03 -14.30
CA ARG A 23 8.83 -12.65 -13.99
C ARG A 23 9.78 -13.82 -14.05
N ASP A 24 9.35 -15.01 -13.63
CA ASP A 24 10.21 -16.19 -13.53
C ASP A 24 10.19 -17.02 -14.82
N THR A 25 8.99 -17.37 -15.29
CA THR A 25 8.83 -18.22 -16.48
C THR A 25 9.06 -17.47 -17.79
N LYS A 26 9.03 -16.13 -17.76
CA LYS A 26 9.05 -15.22 -18.93
C LYS A 26 7.91 -15.44 -19.93
N SER A 27 6.96 -16.32 -19.58
CA SER A 27 5.78 -16.63 -20.37
C SER A 27 4.85 -15.41 -20.46
N LEU A 28 4.09 -15.32 -21.54
CA LEU A 28 3.08 -14.28 -21.71
C LEU A 28 1.95 -14.54 -20.71
N THR A 29 1.53 -13.48 -20.03
CA THR A 29 0.46 -13.51 -19.03
C THR A 29 -0.35 -12.21 -19.07
N THR A 30 -1.35 -12.09 -18.21
CA THR A 30 -2.08 -10.84 -17.96
C THR A 30 -2.16 -10.57 -16.45
N PRO A 31 -2.40 -9.32 -16.02
CA PRO A 31 -2.60 -9.02 -14.60
C PRO A 31 -3.70 -9.86 -13.96
N GLN A 32 -4.79 -10.16 -14.68
CA GLN A 32 -5.88 -10.99 -14.16
C GLN A 32 -5.42 -12.44 -13.93
N GLN A 33 -4.64 -12.99 -14.86
CA GLN A 33 -4.09 -14.34 -14.74
C GLN A 33 -3.12 -14.45 -13.57
N GLU A 34 -2.22 -13.48 -13.42
CA GLU A 34 -1.31 -13.44 -12.27
C GLU A 34 -2.06 -13.21 -10.96
N PHE A 35 -3.08 -12.34 -10.94
CA PHE A 35 -3.89 -12.11 -9.74
C PHE A 35 -4.58 -13.40 -9.27
N SER A 36 -5.29 -14.10 -10.17
CA SER A 36 -5.92 -15.38 -9.82
C SER A 36 -4.90 -16.43 -9.37
N ARG A 37 -3.71 -16.47 -10.00
CA ARG A 37 -2.62 -17.37 -9.60
C ARG A 37 -2.10 -17.05 -8.20
N LEU A 38 -1.86 -15.77 -7.90
CA LEU A 38 -1.36 -15.31 -6.60
C LEU A 38 -2.38 -15.55 -5.47
N VAL A 39 -3.67 -15.36 -5.77
CA VAL A 39 -4.76 -15.69 -4.84
C VAL A 39 -4.82 -17.21 -4.58
N GLY A 40 -4.66 -18.04 -5.62
CA GLY A 40 -4.54 -19.50 -5.46
C GLY A 40 -3.31 -19.90 -4.63
N LEU A 41 -2.17 -19.25 -4.87
CA LEU A 41 -0.96 -19.47 -4.07
C LEU A 41 -1.17 -19.09 -2.60
N ALA A 42 -1.87 -18.00 -2.30
CA ALA A 42 -2.20 -17.61 -0.93
C ALA A 42 -3.03 -18.69 -0.22
N GLN A 43 -3.97 -19.34 -0.95
CA GLN A 43 -4.74 -20.47 -0.47
C GLN A 43 -3.86 -21.70 -0.22
N ASP A 44 -2.99 -22.07 -1.17
CA ASP A 44 -2.07 -23.21 -1.07
C ASP A 44 -1.11 -23.06 0.12
N LEU A 45 -0.64 -21.83 0.35
CA LEU A 45 0.22 -21.48 1.47
C LEU A 45 -0.53 -21.33 2.80
N GLN A 46 -1.86 -21.39 2.77
CA GLN A 46 -2.73 -21.22 3.94
C GLN A 46 -2.41 -19.93 4.71
N VAL A 47 -2.21 -18.82 4.00
CA VAL A 47 -1.89 -17.55 4.64
C VAL A 47 -3.08 -17.06 5.49
N ASP A 48 -2.77 -16.42 6.60
CA ASP A 48 -3.80 -15.88 7.50
C ASP A 48 -4.49 -14.63 6.93
N LEU A 49 -3.78 -13.88 6.09
CA LEU A 49 -4.25 -12.63 5.51
C LEU A 49 -3.52 -12.34 4.19
N VAL A 50 -4.28 -11.91 3.18
CA VAL A 50 -3.76 -11.29 1.96
C VAL A 50 -3.72 -9.77 2.12
N VAL A 51 -2.59 -9.16 1.77
CA VAL A 51 -2.43 -7.70 1.81
C VAL A 51 -2.49 -7.14 0.40
N LEU A 52 -3.51 -6.33 0.11
CA LEU A 52 -3.67 -5.61 -1.14
C LEU A 52 -3.15 -4.17 -0.98
N GLY A 53 -1.90 -3.95 -1.38
CA GLY A 53 -1.16 -2.69 -1.16
C GLY A 53 -1.45 -1.57 -2.18
N GLY A 54 -2.66 -1.48 -2.72
CA GLY A 54 -3.06 -0.48 -3.71
C GLY A 54 -2.64 -0.76 -5.15
N ASP A 55 -3.18 0.03 -6.09
CA ASP A 55 -3.10 -0.14 -7.55
C ASP A 55 -3.60 -1.52 -8.00
N ILE A 56 -4.65 -2.00 -7.33
CA ILE A 56 -5.33 -3.25 -7.65
C ILE A 56 -6.25 -3.07 -8.86
N VAL A 57 -6.83 -1.88 -8.98
CA VAL A 57 -7.78 -1.50 -10.03
C VAL A 57 -7.35 -0.19 -10.67
N ASN A 58 -6.54 -0.25 -11.72
CA ASN A 58 -6.08 0.92 -12.49
C ASN A 58 -7.22 1.72 -13.19
N PHE A 59 -8.47 1.34 -12.97
CA PHE A 59 -9.65 2.14 -13.23
C PHE A 59 -10.77 1.62 -12.32
N PRO A 60 -11.33 2.47 -11.43
CA PRO A 60 -12.39 2.04 -10.55
C PRO A 60 -13.64 1.76 -11.40
N SER A 61 -13.98 0.48 -11.54
CA SER A 61 -15.26 0.08 -12.07
C SER A 61 -15.88 -0.96 -11.13
N ASN A 62 -17.21 -0.87 -10.94
CA ASN A 62 -17.95 -1.83 -10.13
C ASN A 62 -17.71 -3.28 -10.59
N GLN A 63 -17.52 -3.49 -11.91
CA GLN A 63 -17.23 -4.80 -12.48
C GLN A 63 -15.85 -5.32 -12.03
N THR A 64 -14.81 -4.48 -12.09
CA THR A 64 -13.45 -4.86 -11.67
C THR A 64 -13.42 -5.15 -10.17
N VAL A 65 -14.02 -4.29 -9.36
CA VAL A 65 -14.09 -4.46 -7.89
C VAL A 65 -14.81 -5.75 -7.53
N THR A 66 -15.96 -6.00 -8.18
CA THR A 66 -16.72 -7.24 -7.96
C THR A 66 -15.93 -8.47 -8.38
N TRP A 67 -15.21 -8.42 -9.50
CA TRP A 67 -14.38 -9.53 -9.96
C TRP A 67 -13.26 -9.86 -8.96
N VAL A 68 -12.53 -8.85 -8.48
CA VAL A 68 -11.45 -9.02 -7.48
C VAL A 68 -12.00 -9.64 -6.20
N LEU A 69 -13.09 -9.09 -5.67
CA LEU A 69 -13.74 -9.61 -4.46
C LEU A 69 -14.20 -11.06 -4.63
N GLU A 70 -14.73 -11.41 -5.80
CA GLU A 70 -15.14 -12.79 -6.09
C GLU A 70 -13.96 -13.77 -6.12
N GLN A 71 -12.80 -13.36 -6.64
CA GLN A 71 -11.59 -14.19 -6.59
C GLN A 71 -11.16 -14.46 -5.14
N LEU A 72 -11.11 -13.42 -4.30
CA LEU A 72 -10.74 -13.52 -2.89
C LEU A 72 -11.74 -14.37 -2.10
N ARG A 73 -13.04 -14.14 -2.33
CA ARG A 73 -14.14 -14.90 -1.73
C ARG A 73 -14.07 -16.38 -2.10
N THR A 74 -13.76 -16.70 -3.36
CA THR A 74 -13.64 -18.09 -3.84
C THR A 74 -12.46 -18.81 -3.20
N ALA A 75 -11.33 -18.11 -3.00
CA ALA A 75 -10.18 -18.66 -2.28
C ALA A 75 -10.42 -18.83 -0.78
N GLY A 76 -11.40 -18.09 -0.22
CA GLY A 76 -11.74 -18.14 1.20
C GLY A 76 -10.68 -17.48 2.10
N THR A 77 -9.83 -16.62 1.54
CA THR A 77 -8.75 -15.97 2.27
C THR A 77 -9.18 -14.57 2.69
N SER A 78 -9.04 -14.25 3.98
CA SER A 78 -9.21 -12.89 4.48
C SER A 78 -8.20 -11.95 3.83
N PHE A 79 -8.57 -10.70 3.62
CA PHE A 79 -7.67 -9.72 3.03
C PHE A 79 -7.81 -8.37 3.72
N VAL A 80 -6.82 -7.50 3.54
CA VAL A 80 -6.89 -6.07 3.86
C VAL A 80 -6.46 -5.27 2.63
N TYR A 81 -7.06 -4.09 2.44
CA TYR A 81 -6.82 -3.21 1.32
C TYR A 81 -6.51 -1.79 1.76
N THR A 82 -5.59 -1.15 1.04
CA THR A 82 -5.42 0.32 1.00
C THR A 82 -5.42 0.75 -0.47
N SER A 83 -5.87 1.96 -0.80
CA SER A 83 -5.83 2.39 -2.20
C SER A 83 -4.43 2.83 -2.61
N GLY A 84 -4.16 2.63 -3.89
CA GLY A 84 -3.08 3.26 -4.61
C GLY A 84 -3.53 4.46 -5.42
N ASN A 85 -2.58 5.23 -5.94
CA ASN A 85 -2.90 6.46 -6.64
C ASN A 85 -3.69 6.19 -7.93
N HIS A 86 -3.43 5.07 -8.60
CA HIS A 86 -4.13 4.71 -9.83
C HIS A 86 -5.48 4.00 -9.58
N ASP A 87 -5.81 3.67 -8.33
CA ASP A 87 -7.13 3.11 -8.00
C ASP A 87 -8.26 4.13 -8.18
N TRP A 88 -7.97 5.43 -8.04
CA TRP A 88 -8.96 6.51 -8.15
C TRP A 88 -8.55 7.62 -9.13
N LEU A 89 -7.28 7.77 -9.49
CA LEU A 89 -6.83 8.79 -10.43
C LEU A 89 -7.02 8.32 -11.88
N LEU A 90 -7.96 8.93 -12.61
CA LEU A 90 -8.09 8.75 -14.05
C LEU A 90 -7.23 9.77 -14.82
N GLU A 91 -6.21 9.29 -15.53
CA GLU A 91 -5.36 10.15 -16.37
C GLU A 91 -6.15 10.85 -17.47
N GLY A 92 -5.87 12.15 -17.62
CA GLY A 92 -6.49 13.02 -18.60
C GLY A 92 -7.81 13.63 -18.17
N GLN A 93 -8.34 13.29 -16.99
CA GLN A 93 -9.55 13.90 -16.45
C GLN A 93 -9.34 15.41 -16.25
N GLN A 94 -10.05 16.21 -17.04
CA GLN A 94 -9.98 17.67 -16.98
C GLN A 94 -10.90 18.22 -15.88
N GLY A 95 -10.57 19.43 -15.39
CA GLY A 95 -11.47 20.20 -14.53
C GLY A 95 -11.41 19.89 -13.02
N ALA A 96 -10.49 19.03 -12.59
CA ALA A 96 -10.23 18.82 -11.16
C ALA A 96 -9.59 20.08 -10.53
N SER A 97 -10.05 20.43 -9.32
CA SER A 97 -9.55 21.59 -8.56
C SER A 97 -8.20 21.33 -7.87
N SER A 98 -7.91 20.06 -7.55
CA SER A 98 -6.65 19.58 -6.94
C SER A 98 -6.30 18.20 -7.49
N TYR A 99 -5.08 17.73 -7.18
CA TYR A 99 -4.63 16.38 -7.52
C TYR A 99 -5.60 15.29 -7.01
N ASP A 100 -6.06 15.42 -5.77
CA ASP A 100 -6.83 14.41 -5.04
C ASP A 100 -8.34 14.70 -4.98
N ALA A 101 -8.86 15.61 -5.82
CA ALA A 101 -10.26 15.98 -5.82
C ALA A 101 -11.22 14.78 -6.03
N ALA A 102 -10.77 13.76 -6.78
CA ALA A 102 -11.53 12.53 -7.03
C ALA A 102 -11.34 11.44 -5.97
N ARG A 103 -10.31 11.54 -5.10
CA ARG A 103 -9.93 10.49 -4.14
C ARG A 103 -11.12 10.10 -3.27
N ILE A 104 -11.59 10.99 -2.40
CA ILE A 104 -12.67 10.66 -1.44
C ILE A 104 -13.97 10.22 -2.14
N PRO A 105 -14.46 10.90 -3.19
CA PRO A 105 -15.63 10.43 -3.93
C PRO A 105 -15.50 8.99 -4.47
N GLU A 106 -14.37 8.63 -5.08
CA GLU A 106 -14.16 7.27 -5.62
C GLU A 106 -13.98 6.23 -4.51
N LEU A 107 -13.21 6.57 -3.46
CA LEU A 107 -13.02 5.69 -2.32
C LEU A 107 -14.35 5.38 -1.61
N ALA A 108 -15.23 6.37 -1.48
CA ALA A 108 -16.53 6.24 -0.83
C ALA A 108 -17.64 5.65 -1.73
N SER A 109 -17.36 5.45 -3.02
CA SER A 109 -18.31 4.88 -3.98
C SER A 109 -17.81 3.55 -4.55
N THR A 110 -17.08 3.58 -5.67
CA THR A 110 -16.68 2.39 -6.42
C THR A 110 -15.78 1.46 -5.61
N LEU A 111 -14.85 2.01 -4.81
CA LEU A 111 -13.87 1.23 -4.05
C LEU A 111 -14.33 0.87 -2.64
N ARG A 112 -15.42 1.47 -2.16
CA ARG A 112 -16.01 1.23 -0.84
C ARG A 112 -16.12 -0.25 -0.48
N PRO A 113 -16.54 -1.16 -1.39
CA PRO A 113 -16.62 -2.59 -1.09
C PRO A 113 -15.29 -3.24 -0.66
N PHE A 114 -14.14 -2.77 -1.14
CA PHE A 114 -12.84 -3.29 -0.69
C PHE A 114 -12.60 -2.99 0.78
N TYR A 115 -12.91 -1.76 1.21
CA TYR A 115 -12.75 -1.36 2.60
C TYR A 115 -13.72 -2.10 3.51
N GLU A 116 -14.99 -2.17 3.14
CA GLU A 116 -16.02 -2.87 3.92
C GLU A 116 -15.70 -4.36 4.10
N GLN A 117 -15.18 -5.02 3.07
CA GLN A 117 -14.82 -6.44 3.14
C GLN A 117 -13.44 -6.73 3.73
N SER A 118 -12.52 -5.76 3.69
CA SER A 118 -11.18 -5.92 4.30
C SER A 118 -11.24 -6.26 5.78
N LEU A 119 -12.31 -5.83 6.47
CA LEU A 119 -12.39 -5.88 7.93
C LEU A 119 -13.65 -6.60 8.41
N SER A 120 -14.44 -7.19 7.51
CA SER A 120 -15.63 -7.97 7.86
C SER A 120 -15.28 -9.31 8.56
N ASN A 121 -14.06 -9.80 8.37
CA ASN A 121 -13.56 -11.05 8.98
C ASN A 121 -12.47 -10.83 10.06
N GLY A 122 -12.12 -9.57 10.34
CA GLY A 122 -11.06 -9.20 11.28
C GLY A 122 -11.52 -9.19 12.74
N GLY A 123 -10.59 -9.40 13.67
CA GLY A 123 -10.88 -9.13 15.08
C GLY A 123 -11.11 -7.64 15.32
N SER A 124 -12.05 -7.28 16.19
CA SER A 124 -12.34 -5.90 16.56
C SER A 124 -11.09 -5.22 17.12
N CYS A 125 -10.58 -4.19 16.44
CA CYS A 125 -9.62 -3.24 17.01
C CYS A 125 -10.33 -1.97 17.50
N TYR A 126 -9.68 -1.20 18.36
CA TYR A 126 -10.18 0.11 18.78
C TYR A 126 -10.25 1.01 17.54
N MET A 127 -11.45 1.48 17.17
CA MET A 127 -11.75 2.13 15.87
C MET A 127 -11.73 1.21 14.64
N SER A 128 -12.06 -0.07 14.81
CA SER A 128 -12.52 -0.94 13.71
C SER A 128 -13.67 -0.29 12.96
N LEU A 129 -13.78 -0.52 11.65
CA LEU A 129 -14.77 0.05 10.73
C LEU A 129 -16.11 0.43 11.37
N GLY A 130 -16.62 1.59 10.99
CA GLY A 130 -17.98 2.01 11.32
C GLY A 130 -18.06 3.15 12.33
N ASP A 131 -16.93 3.65 12.82
CA ASP A 131 -16.88 4.98 13.45
C ASP A 131 -16.93 6.08 12.38
N TRP A 132 -18.06 6.19 11.70
CA TRP A 132 -18.37 7.26 10.76
C TRP A 132 -18.52 8.63 11.44
N SER A 133 -18.27 8.72 12.75
CA SER A 133 -18.26 10.01 13.46
C SER A 133 -17.10 10.91 13.03
N ARG A 134 -16.06 10.33 12.41
CA ARG A 134 -14.92 11.06 11.84
C ARG A 134 -14.87 10.91 10.32
N PRO A 135 -14.72 12.02 9.55
CA PRO A 135 -14.51 11.96 8.11
C PRO A 135 -13.32 11.06 7.76
N GLY A 136 -13.51 10.11 6.84
CA GLY A 136 -12.42 9.25 6.34
C GLY A 136 -12.11 8.00 7.18
N ALA A 137 -12.62 7.88 8.41
CA ALA A 137 -12.45 6.65 9.20
C ALA A 137 -13.02 5.44 8.45
N GLY A 138 -12.24 4.36 8.38
CA GLY A 138 -12.60 3.13 7.68
C GLY A 138 -12.44 3.15 6.16
N ILE A 139 -12.02 4.28 5.58
CA ILE A 139 -11.70 4.40 4.14
C ILE A 139 -10.26 4.90 3.95
N LEU A 140 -9.84 5.87 4.76
CA LEU A 140 -8.48 6.43 4.75
C LEU A 140 -7.57 5.79 5.78
N TYR A 141 -8.15 5.19 6.82
CA TYR A 141 -7.40 4.49 7.85
C TYR A 141 -8.28 3.52 8.61
N GLY A 142 -7.65 2.52 9.21
CA GLY A 142 -8.30 1.57 10.08
C GLY A 142 -7.38 0.41 10.42
N CYS A 143 -7.94 -0.60 11.08
CA CYS A 143 -7.15 -1.72 11.58
C CYS A 143 -7.90 -3.04 11.60
N THR A 144 -7.15 -4.12 11.72
CA THR A 144 -7.64 -5.48 11.99
C THR A 144 -6.67 -6.23 12.87
N MET A 145 -7.20 -7.08 13.76
CA MET A 145 -6.42 -8.04 14.51
C MET A 145 -6.37 -9.39 13.80
N VAL A 146 -5.17 -9.93 13.58
CA VAL A 146 -4.94 -11.25 12.98
C VAL A 146 -4.02 -12.05 13.88
N LYS A 147 -4.56 -13.04 14.60
CA LYS A 147 -3.80 -13.92 15.51
C LYS A 147 -2.83 -13.19 16.46
N GLY A 148 -3.21 -12.03 16.99
CA GLY A 148 -2.38 -11.24 17.91
C GLY A 148 -1.48 -10.20 17.23
N LEU A 149 -1.40 -10.19 15.90
CA LEU A 149 -0.86 -9.09 15.10
C LEU A 149 -1.90 -7.99 14.93
N LEU A 150 -1.53 -6.74 15.16
CA LEU A 150 -2.33 -5.57 14.79
C LEU A 150 -1.85 -5.05 13.44
N LEU A 151 -2.70 -5.14 12.41
CA LEU A 151 -2.42 -4.51 11.12
C LEU A 151 -3.19 -3.19 11.01
N LEU A 152 -2.47 -2.11 10.75
CA LEU A 152 -3.03 -0.80 10.45
C LEU A 152 -2.91 -0.54 8.95
N PHE A 153 -4.00 -0.15 8.28
CA PHE A 153 -3.89 0.42 6.93
C PHE A 153 -4.03 1.93 7.01
N ILE A 154 -3.20 2.64 6.25
CA ILE A 154 -3.21 4.10 6.15
C ILE A 154 -3.13 4.45 4.67
N ASP A 155 -4.16 5.11 4.16
CA ASP A 155 -4.22 5.54 2.76
C ASP A 155 -3.30 6.72 2.53
N ASN A 156 -2.23 6.51 1.77
CA ASN A 156 -1.34 7.57 1.30
C ASN A 156 -1.27 7.63 -0.22
N SER A 157 -2.36 7.22 -0.89
CA SER A 157 -2.49 7.23 -2.35
C SER A 157 -2.37 8.63 -2.96
N ASN A 158 -2.44 9.67 -2.14
CA ASN A 158 -2.12 11.04 -2.53
C ASN A 158 -0.76 11.52 -1.98
N TYR A 159 0.24 10.66 -1.74
CA TYR A 159 1.55 11.08 -1.21
C TYR A 159 1.50 11.81 0.14
N GLN A 160 0.38 11.76 0.87
CA GLN A 160 0.21 12.46 2.14
C GLN A 160 -0.50 11.56 3.15
N VAL A 161 -0.21 11.84 4.42
CA VAL A 161 -0.93 11.37 5.59
C VAL A 161 -1.46 12.61 6.31
N ASP A 162 -2.77 12.68 6.52
CA ASP A 162 -3.42 13.80 7.20
C ASP A 162 -3.33 13.69 8.73
N ALA A 163 -3.86 14.70 9.43
CA ALA A 163 -3.80 14.78 10.88
C ALA A 163 -4.64 13.70 11.59
N ASP A 164 -5.77 13.28 11.02
CA ASP A 164 -6.63 12.25 11.61
C ASP A 164 -5.99 10.86 11.46
N GLN A 165 -5.37 10.59 10.31
CA GLN A 165 -4.57 9.38 10.08
C GLN A 165 -3.36 9.28 11.01
N LEU A 166 -2.64 10.41 11.20
CA LEU A 166 -1.53 10.49 12.16
C LEU A 166 -2.01 10.23 13.58
N GLU A 167 -3.07 10.91 14.02
CA GLU A 167 -3.62 10.79 15.36
C GLU A 167 -4.12 9.37 15.63
N PHE A 168 -4.84 8.78 14.68
CA PHE A 168 -5.25 7.38 14.74
C PHE A 168 -4.04 6.46 14.94
N THR A 169 -3.01 6.61 14.11
CA THR A 169 -1.80 5.77 14.18
C THR A 169 -1.13 5.92 15.54
N ARG A 170 -0.97 7.16 16.02
CA ARG A 170 -0.38 7.46 17.32
C ARG A 170 -1.11 6.75 18.45
N LEU A 171 -2.44 6.83 18.47
CA LEU A 171 -3.25 6.14 19.47
C LEU A 171 -3.08 4.62 19.42
N GLN A 172 -3.01 4.01 18.23
CA GLN A 172 -2.80 2.56 18.09
C GLN A 172 -1.41 2.13 18.60
N VAL A 173 -0.34 2.82 18.18
CA VAL A 173 1.03 2.44 18.56
C VAL A 173 1.36 2.74 20.03
N GLU A 174 0.67 3.70 20.66
CA GLU A 174 0.83 4.01 22.08
C GLU A 174 -0.01 3.11 23.00
N SER A 175 -1.17 2.65 22.54
CA SER A 175 -2.07 1.78 23.32
C SER A 175 -1.77 0.29 23.18
N ALA A 176 -1.04 -0.11 22.13
CA ALA A 176 -0.68 -1.50 21.92
C ALA A 176 0.17 -2.06 23.07
N SER A 177 -0.11 -3.31 23.45
CA SER A 177 0.74 -4.04 24.39
C SER A 177 2.16 -4.17 23.83
N LYS A 178 3.14 -4.24 24.74
CA LYS A 178 4.54 -4.57 24.42
C LYS A 178 4.72 -5.91 23.72
N ASP A 179 3.69 -6.75 23.67
CA ASP A 179 3.70 -8.07 23.01
C ASP A 179 2.87 -8.12 21.72
N THR A 180 2.19 -7.02 21.35
CA THR A 180 1.41 -6.93 20.12
C THR A 180 2.28 -6.35 19.00
N PRO A 181 2.73 -7.15 18.02
CA PRO A 181 3.42 -6.61 16.84
C PRO A 181 2.45 -5.83 15.96
N ILE A 182 2.91 -4.69 15.45
CA ILE A 182 2.17 -3.81 14.56
C ILE A 182 2.79 -3.83 13.17
N VAL A 183 1.96 -4.07 12.16
CA VAL A 183 2.32 -3.90 10.74
C VAL A 183 1.52 -2.75 10.15
N ILE A 184 2.20 -1.85 9.45
CA ILE A 184 1.59 -0.74 8.75
C ILE A 184 1.48 -1.09 7.26
N LEU A 185 0.31 -0.89 6.68
CA LEU A 185 0.06 -1.00 5.25
C LEU A 185 -0.13 0.38 4.65
N LEU A 186 0.71 0.69 3.66
CA LEU A 186 0.66 1.88 2.82
C LEU A 186 0.64 1.46 1.35
N HIS A 187 0.30 2.38 0.45
CA HIS A 187 0.58 2.17 -0.97
C HIS A 187 1.96 2.74 -1.33
N ILE A 188 2.18 4.02 -1.07
CA ILE A 188 3.42 4.72 -1.43
C ILE A 188 4.45 4.53 -0.31
N PRO A 189 5.67 4.05 -0.57
CA PRO A 189 6.68 3.91 0.47
C PRO A 189 7.04 5.26 1.09
N LEU A 190 7.39 5.27 2.38
CA LEU A 190 7.87 6.47 3.06
C LEU A 190 9.34 6.74 2.71
N MET A 191 9.71 8.01 2.63
CA MET A 191 11.09 8.42 2.63
C MET A 191 11.72 8.12 4.00
N LEU A 192 12.62 7.16 4.08
CA LEU A 192 13.37 6.79 5.28
C LEU A 192 14.88 7.02 5.08
N PRO A 193 15.67 7.21 6.15
CA PRO A 193 17.12 7.22 6.03
C PRO A 193 17.64 5.95 5.34
N GLY A 194 18.46 6.13 4.31
CA GLY A 194 18.99 5.02 3.51
C GLY A 194 18.09 4.55 2.37
N ALA A 195 16.91 5.14 2.16
CA ALA A 195 16.12 4.91 0.95
C ALA A 195 16.90 5.38 -0.30
N THR A 196 16.91 4.54 -1.34
CA THR A 196 17.61 4.81 -2.61
C THR A 196 16.67 5.12 -3.77
N LEU A 197 15.37 5.02 -3.55
CA LEU A 197 14.32 5.30 -4.54
C LEU A 197 14.27 6.81 -4.86
N ALA A 198 13.70 7.15 -6.01
CA ALA A 198 13.60 8.54 -6.44
C ALA A 198 12.62 9.34 -5.57
N ALA A 199 12.80 10.66 -5.50
CA ALA A 199 11.91 11.53 -4.72
C ALA A 199 10.43 11.38 -5.08
N LYS A 200 10.13 11.16 -6.37
CA LYS A 200 8.78 10.96 -6.89
C LYS A 200 8.13 9.63 -6.46
N GLU A 201 8.88 8.71 -5.87
CA GLU A 201 8.40 7.38 -5.47
C GLU A 201 8.16 7.32 -3.96
N LEU A 202 8.54 8.36 -3.22
CA LEU A 202 8.63 8.35 -1.76
C LEU A 202 7.74 9.43 -1.14
N CYS A 203 6.78 8.99 -0.33
CA CYS A 203 5.95 9.85 0.49
C CYS A 203 6.79 10.51 1.61
N GLY A 204 6.67 11.83 1.78
CA GLY A 204 7.48 12.57 2.76
C GLY A 204 8.90 12.96 2.29
N HIS A 205 9.24 12.76 1.01
CA HIS A 205 10.54 13.18 0.47
C HIS A 205 10.61 14.71 0.33
N ALA A 206 11.65 15.36 0.86
CA ALA A 206 11.76 16.82 0.89
C ALA A 206 11.84 17.47 -0.51
N GLN A 207 12.36 16.72 -1.50
CA GLN A 207 12.43 17.18 -2.89
C GLN A 207 11.15 16.89 -3.70
N TRP A 208 10.16 16.17 -3.15
CA TRP A 208 8.88 15.97 -3.84
C TRP A 208 7.97 17.18 -3.59
N GLY A 209 7.49 17.79 -4.67
CA GLY A 209 6.79 19.07 -4.60
C GLY A 209 6.41 19.58 -5.98
N ALA A 210 5.70 20.70 -6.03
CA ALA A 210 5.32 21.37 -7.28
C ALA A 210 6.53 21.52 -8.22
N ALA A 211 7.68 21.95 -7.71
CA ALA A 211 8.88 22.19 -8.50
C ALA A 211 9.41 20.94 -9.25
N THR A 212 9.17 19.73 -8.71
CA THR A 212 9.73 18.47 -9.22
C THR A 212 8.68 17.51 -9.78
N ASP A 213 7.39 17.78 -9.56
CA ASP A 213 6.30 17.06 -10.22
C ASP A 213 6.30 17.40 -11.72
N THR A 214 6.82 16.46 -12.50
CA THR A 214 6.77 16.45 -13.97
C THR A 214 5.64 15.55 -14.49
N LEU A 215 5.08 14.70 -13.63
CA LEU A 215 4.09 13.69 -14.00
C LEU A 215 2.73 14.31 -14.30
N TRP A 216 2.39 15.46 -13.70
CA TRP A 216 1.11 16.13 -13.94
C TRP A 216 0.80 16.41 -15.42
N GLN A 217 1.83 16.64 -16.25
CA GLN A 217 1.65 16.88 -17.68
C GLN A 217 1.29 15.60 -18.44
N VAL A 218 1.94 14.49 -18.08
CA VAL A 218 1.71 13.16 -18.66
C VAL A 218 0.33 12.67 -18.24
N GLU A 219 0.05 12.75 -16.94
CA GLU A 219 -1.19 12.30 -16.33
C GLU A 219 -2.37 13.25 -16.58
N GLY A 220 -2.10 14.47 -17.04
CA GLY A 220 -3.12 15.45 -17.40
C GLY A 220 -3.97 15.92 -16.23
N ARG A 221 -3.40 15.92 -15.03
CA ARG A 221 -4.03 16.32 -13.76
C ARG A 221 -3.47 17.65 -13.23
N PRO A 222 -4.06 18.26 -12.19
CA PRO A 222 -3.44 19.38 -11.50
C PRO A 222 -2.04 19.03 -10.98
N ARG A 223 -1.14 20.03 -11.00
CA ARG A 223 0.22 19.91 -10.49
C ARG A 223 0.20 19.70 -8.98
N TRP A 224 1.14 18.91 -8.48
CA TRP A 224 1.32 18.64 -7.06
C TRP A 224 1.51 19.95 -6.26
N PRO A 225 0.99 20.07 -5.02
CA PRO A 225 1.26 21.20 -4.13
C PRO A 225 2.75 21.41 -3.79
N ALA A 226 3.07 22.50 -3.08
CA ALA A 226 4.45 22.93 -2.87
C ALA A 226 5.36 21.88 -2.18
N GLY A 227 4.82 21.01 -1.32
CA GLY A 227 5.58 20.00 -0.60
C GLY A 227 4.71 19.14 0.31
N ASN A 228 5.32 18.54 1.33
CA ASN A 228 4.66 17.64 2.28
C ASN A 228 3.87 18.39 3.36
N LEU A 229 2.78 17.78 3.83
CA LEU A 229 2.11 18.16 5.07
C LEU A 229 3.03 17.86 6.26
N GLN A 230 2.94 18.67 7.31
CA GLN A 230 3.65 18.41 8.55
C GLN A 230 3.24 17.05 9.16
N SER A 231 1.95 16.71 9.10
CA SER A 231 1.43 15.42 9.57
C SER A 231 2.06 14.21 8.85
N THR A 232 2.47 14.37 7.59
CA THR A 232 3.16 13.31 6.84
C THR A 232 4.59 13.11 7.34
N LEU A 233 5.29 14.19 7.66
CA LEU A 233 6.63 14.13 8.24
C LEU A 233 6.57 13.55 9.66
N ASP A 234 5.62 14.02 10.47
CA ASP A 234 5.41 13.56 11.85
C ASP A 234 5.01 12.08 11.88
N PHE A 235 4.20 11.62 10.91
CA PHE A 235 3.84 10.20 10.77
C PHE A 235 5.05 9.33 10.52
N ARG A 236 5.91 9.72 9.58
CA ARG A 236 7.18 9.01 9.33
C ARG A 236 8.01 8.95 10.61
N ASP A 237 8.21 10.08 11.27
CA ASP A 237 9.07 10.18 12.45
C ASP A 237 8.50 9.35 13.62
N LEU A 238 7.16 9.31 13.77
CA LEU A 238 6.47 8.44 14.71
C LEU A 238 6.77 6.96 14.44
N LEU A 239 6.67 6.51 13.19
CA LEU A 239 6.93 5.10 12.85
C LEU A 239 8.39 4.71 13.11
N GLN A 240 9.35 5.60 12.83
CA GLN A 240 10.75 5.37 13.16
C GLN A 240 10.97 5.29 14.68
N ALA A 241 10.36 6.20 15.45
CA ALA A 241 10.45 6.21 16.91
C ALA A 241 9.76 5.01 17.59
N LYS A 242 8.82 4.37 16.91
CA LYS A 242 8.06 3.20 17.39
C LYS A 242 8.48 1.89 16.70
N ALA A 243 9.56 1.92 15.93
CA ALA A 243 10.14 0.76 15.27
C ALA A 243 10.69 -0.25 16.28
N ALA A 244 10.50 -1.54 16.00
CA ALA A 244 11.23 -2.61 16.66
C ALA A 244 12.75 -2.39 16.45
N PRO A 245 13.59 -2.69 17.46
CA PRO A 245 13.30 -3.46 18.68
C PRO A 245 12.61 -2.68 19.80
N SER A 246 12.73 -1.36 19.83
CA SER A 246 12.32 -0.53 20.97
C SER A 246 10.82 -0.26 21.02
N GLY A 247 10.11 -0.43 19.91
CA GLY A 247 8.68 -0.23 19.80
C GLY A 247 7.94 -1.37 19.10
N PRO A 248 6.59 -1.27 19.03
CA PRO A 248 5.75 -2.35 18.56
C PRO A 248 5.71 -2.50 17.03
N VAL A 249 6.13 -1.50 16.26
CA VAL A 249 6.06 -1.51 14.78
C VAL A 249 7.15 -2.40 14.22
N VAL A 250 6.78 -3.51 13.59
CA VAL A 250 7.72 -4.51 13.05
C VAL A 250 7.90 -4.41 11.54
N ALA A 251 6.92 -3.88 10.80
CA ALA A 251 7.06 -3.69 9.37
C ALA A 251 6.16 -2.58 8.82
N VAL A 252 6.61 -1.99 7.72
CA VAL A 252 5.78 -1.19 6.79
C VAL A 252 5.73 -1.95 5.47
N LEU A 253 4.54 -2.25 4.99
CA LEU A 253 4.29 -2.88 3.70
C LEU A 253 3.81 -1.81 2.72
N SER A 254 4.45 -1.73 1.56
CA SER A 254 4.15 -0.75 0.52
C SER A 254 4.36 -1.33 -0.89
N GLY A 255 3.91 -0.59 -1.89
CA GLY A 255 4.01 -0.92 -3.31
C GLY A 255 4.47 0.28 -4.12
N HIS A 256 3.66 0.69 -5.10
CA HIS A 256 3.82 1.88 -5.94
C HIS A 256 5.00 1.87 -6.93
N THR A 257 6.19 1.49 -6.49
CA THR A 257 7.43 1.61 -7.28
C THR A 257 7.58 0.52 -8.34
N HIS A 258 6.85 -0.59 -8.17
CA HIS A 258 6.98 -1.81 -9.00
C HIS A 258 8.38 -2.45 -8.90
N GLU A 259 9.18 -2.04 -7.93
CA GLU A 259 10.52 -2.53 -7.65
C GLU A 259 10.60 -3.18 -6.27
N ASP A 260 11.49 -4.16 -6.13
CA ASP A 260 11.81 -4.74 -4.84
C ASP A 260 12.86 -3.89 -4.12
N ALA A 261 12.46 -3.25 -3.03
CA ALA A 261 13.35 -2.53 -2.13
C ALA A 261 13.01 -2.81 -0.67
N VAL A 262 14.04 -2.78 0.17
CA VAL A 262 13.95 -2.98 1.61
C VAL A 262 14.76 -1.89 2.30
N VAL A 263 14.14 -1.17 3.22
CA VAL A 263 14.77 -0.06 3.96
C VAL A 263 14.49 -0.23 5.45
N SER A 264 15.47 0.05 6.30
CA SER A 264 15.26 -0.01 7.75
C SER A 264 14.45 1.18 8.25
N LEU A 265 13.48 0.93 9.13
CA LEU A 265 12.79 2.00 9.86
C LEU A 265 13.64 2.51 11.01
N SER A 266 14.35 1.59 11.69
CA SER A 266 15.13 1.87 12.88
C SER A 266 16.33 2.74 12.52
N LEU A 267 16.66 3.70 13.40
CA LEU A 267 17.90 4.44 13.24
C LEU A 267 19.09 3.52 13.51
N PRO A 268 20.28 3.80 12.96
CA PRO A 268 21.44 2.91 13.09
C PRO A 268 21.83 2.56 14.53
N ALA A 269 21.54 3.45 15.49
CA ALA A 269 21.80 3.23 16.92
C ALA A 269 20.82 2.23 17.56
N ASP A 270 19.59 2.15 17.05
CA ASP A 270 18.52 1.30 17.60
C ASP A 270 18.61 -0.14 17.10
N ALA A 271 19.34 -0.39 16.00
CA ALA A 271 19.52 -1.72 15.40
C ALA A 271 20.37 -2.68 16.26
N CYS A 272 20.99 -2.20 17.34
CA CYS A 272 21.89 -2.98 18.21
C CYS A 272 21.17 -3.75 19.33
N GLU A 273 19.90 -3.49 19.61
CA GLU A 273 19.13 -4.20 20.65
C GLU A 273 18.34 -5.37 20.05
N PRO A 274 18.43 -6.60 20.58
CA PRO A 274 17.59 -7.70 20.14
C PRO A 274 16.13 -7.45 20.56
N SER A 275 15.20 -7.40 19.60
CA SER A 275 13.77 -7.15 19.85
C SER A 275 13.04 -8.29 20.59
N GLY A 276 13.68 -9.46 20.76
CA GLY A 276 13.04 -10.69 21.21
C GLY A 276 11.97 -11.25 20.24
N ARG A 277 11.73 -10.56 19.12
CA ARG A 277 10.77 -10.90 18.07
C ARG A 277 11.53 -11.13 16.77
N SER A 278 11.28 -12.24 16.10
CA SER A 278 11.79 -12.45 14.76
C SER A 278 10.66 -12.73 13.80
N TRP A 279 10.89 -12.41 12.54
CA TRP A 279 9.99 -12.76 11.47
C TRP A 279 10.79 -13.18 10.26
N THR A 280 10.19 -14.07 9.48
CA THR A 280 10.77 -14.52 8.23
C THR A 280 10.06 -13.84 7.07
N VAL A 281 10.85 -13.28 6.17
CA VAL A 281 10.37 -12.78 4.89
C VAL A 281 10.81 -13.74 3.80
N ARG A 282 9.84 -14.15 2.99
CA ARG A 282 10.06 -14.93 1.78
C ARG A 282 9.56 -14.13 0.59
N SER A 283 10.45 -13.87 -0.36
CA SER A 283 10.14 -13.26 -1.66
C SER A 283 10.55 -14.20 -2.79
N GLU A 284 9.86 -14.13 -3.93
CA GLU A 284 10.19 -14.99 -5.08
C GLU A 284 11.17 -14.34 -6.08
N GLY A 285 12.06 -15.19 -6.62
CA GLY A 285 12.95 -14.93 -7.75
C GLY A 285 14.08 -15.97 -7.81
N GLY A 286 13.97 -16.98 -8.68
CA GLY A 286 15.03 -17.97 -9.02
C GLY A 286 15.61 -18.88 -7.91
N ARG A 287 15.56 -18.47 -6.64
CA ARG A 287 15.87 -19.21 -5.42
C ARG A 287 15.05 -18.57 -4.30
N GLU A 288 14.11 -19.28 -3.69
CA GLU A 288 13.45 -18.82 -2.46
C GLU A 288 14.53 -18.38 -1.47
N LYS A 289 14.52 -17.10 -1.09
CA LYS A 289 15.38 -16.57 -0.02
C LYS A 289 14.50 -16.26 1.16
N THR A 290 14.64 -17.09 2.20
CA THR A 290 14.11 -16.79 3.52
C THR A 290 15.15 -15.97 4.27
N GLN A 291 14.75 -14.79 4.74
CA GLN A 291 15.57 -13.98 5.63
C GLN A 291 14.85 -13.86 6.96
N GLU A 292 15.53 -14.23 8.04
CA GLU A 292 15.10 -13.90 9.40
C GLU A 292 15.51 -12.45 9.70
N VAL A 293 14.55 -11.68 10.20
CA VAL A 293 14.69 -10.26 10.47
C VAL A 293 14.22 -9.99 11.89
N SER A 294 14.98 -9.18 12.63
CA SER A 294 14.68 -8.77 14.01
C SER A 294 14.41 -7.27 14.17
N ALA A 295 14.73 -6.46 13.16
CA ALA A 295 14.59 -5.00 13.14
C ALA A 295 13.49 -4.57 12.17
N ALA A 296 12.76 -3.49 12.47
CA ALA A 296 11.64 -3.08 11.63
C ALA A 296 12.07 -2.62 10.24
N LEU A 297 11.41 -3.15 9.19
CA LEU A 297 11.73 -2.87 7.79
C LEU A 297 10.51 -2.38 7.00
N GLN A 298 10.76 -1.47 6.06
CA GLN A 298 9.82 -1.10 5.01
C GLN A 298 10.11 -1.94 3.77
N TYR A 299 9.08 -2.62 3.27
CA TYR A 299 9.16 -3.42 2.05
C TYR A 299 8.38 -2.75 0.94
N THR A 300 8.99 -2.71 -0.23
CA THR A 300 8.30 -2.54 -1.52
C THR A 300 8.34 -3.88 -2.24
N THR A 301 7.24 -4.21 -2.92
CA THR A 301 7.12 -5.46 -3.67
C THR A 301 7.09 -5.16 -5.15
N HIS A 302 7.83 -5.94 -5.92
CA HIS A 302 7.80 -5.90 -7.38
C HIS A 302 6.37 -6.12 -7.93
N THR A 303 6.15 -5.79 -9.20
CA THR A 303 4.84 -5.89 -9.88
C THR A 303 4.13 -7.24 -9.70
N ALA A 304 2.99 -7.22 -9.00
CA ALA A 304 2.09 -8.37 -8.88
C ALA A 304 1.51 -8.82 -10.22
N ALA A 305 1.33 -7.90 -11.18
CA ALA A 305 0.93 -8.22 -12.55
C ALA A 305 1.98 -9.01 -13.35
N GLU A 306 3.18 -9.19 -12.81
CA GLU A 306 4.23 -10.09 -13.33
C GLU A 306 4.40 -11.34 -12.43
N GLY A 307 3.52 -11.50 -11.44
CA GLY A 307 3.50 -12.64 -10.54
C GLY A 307 4.37 -12.50 -9.29
N ALA A 308 4.90 -11.32 -9.00
CA ALA A 308 5.70 -11.11 -7.80
C ALA A 308 4.85 -11.01 -6.52
N TYR A 309 5.40 -11.49 -5.41
CA TYR A 309 4.77 -11.44 -4.08
C TYR A 309 5.82 -11.51 -2.97
N ARG A 310 5.36 -11.23 -1.73
CA ARG A 310 6.10 -11.48 -0.49
C ARG A 310 5.19 -12.18 0.51
N VAL A 311 5.77 -13.10 1.29
CA VAL A 311 5.13 -13.71 2.45
C VAL A 311 5.92 -13.29 3.68
N LEU A 312 5.23 -12.65 4.62
CA LEU A 312 5.74 -12.36 5.96
C LEU A 312 5.16 -13.38 6.94
N THR A 313 6.03 -14.04 7.69
CA THR A 313 5.65 -14.87 8.83
C THR A 313 6.22 -14.25 10.08
N ILE A 314 5.35 -13.79 10.97
CA ILE A 314 5.71 -13.10 12.21
C ILE A 314 5.46 -14.05 13.37
N TYR A 315 6.48 -14.26 14.21
CA TYR A 315 6.44 -15.17 15.37
C TYR A 315 6.28 -14.39 16.67
#